data_AF-A0A535AJ77-F1
#
_entry.id   AF-A0A535AJ77-F1
#
_cell.length_a   1.000
_cell.length_b   1.000
_cell.length_c   1.000
_cell.angle_alpha   90.00
_cell.angle_beta   90.00
_cell.angle_gamma   90.00
#
_symmetry.space_group_name_H-M   'P 1'
#
loop_
_entity.id
_entity.type
_entity.pdbx_description
1 polymer ?
#
loop_
_entity_poly.entity_id
_entity_poly.type
_entity_poly.pdbx_seq_one_letter_code
_entity_poly.pdbx_strand_id
1 'polypeptide(L)'
;MLRLASASPRRIELLRLLDLPFEVSPALIDESAFASPANAKAEQVARRGEATLAVDTEVELDGERLGKPRDDGEAVTMLADLAGQTHDVRSEIVVVAPSGTRLRFAVRSRVTLRALSLREIERYVSTGEPADKAGAYAIQGEGRRLVQGYEGCLANITGLPLCHAYYALRRAGVVPGERPERACQEHFAFVCPVWRTAQRQGRVASDGAEFDSWSDALG
;
A
#
# COMPACT_ATOMS: atom_id res chain seq x y z
N MET A 1 -18.22 12.64 5.84
CA MET A 1 -17.95 11.19 5.80
C MET A 1 -16.74 10.94 4.91
N LEU A 2 -15.89 9.95 5.21
CA LEU A 2 -14.75 9.58 4.35
C LEU A 2 -15.20 8.51 3.34
N ARG A 3 -14.78 8.64 2.08
CA ARG A 3 -14.92 7.61 1.05
C ARG A 3 -13.58 6.92 0.83
N LEU A 4 -13.52 5.59 0.95
CA LEU A 4 -12.36 4.79 0.57
C LEU A 4 -12.54 4.32 -0.88
N ALA A 5 -11.72 4.84 -1.79
CA ALA A 5 -11.72 4.51 -3.21
C ALA A 5 -11.02 3.17 -3.50
N SER A 6 -11.36 2.11 -2.75
CA SER A 6 -10.75 0.79 -2.90
C SER A 6 -11.66 -0.33 -2.43
N ALA A 7 -11.73 -1.42 -3.20
CA ALA A 7 -12.36 -2.67 -2.77
C ALA A 7 -11.41 -3.61 -2.00
N SER A 8 -10.13 -3.24 -1.83
CA SER A 8 -9.13 -4.14 -1.24
C SER A 8 -9.45 -4.47 0.22
N PRO A 9 -9.65 -5.76 0.57
CA PRO A 9 -9.94 -6.16 1.95
C PRO A 9 -8.86 -5.71 2.93
N ARG A 10 -7.59 -5.77 2.51
CA ARG A 10 -6.43 -5.35 3.30
C ARG A 10 -6.45 -3.85 3.63
N ARG A 11 -6.81 -3.00 2.65
CA ARG A 11 -6.91 -1.55 2.87
C ARG A 11 -8.09 -1.20 3.76
N ILE A 12 -9.22 -1.89 3.61
CA ILE A 12 -10.40 -1.72 4.46
C ILE A 12 -10.05 -2.11 5.91
N GLU A 13 -9.38 -3.23 6.10
CA GLU A 13 -8.91 -3.70 7.41
C GLU A 13 -7.96 -2.69 8.07
N LEU A 14 -6.93 -2.24 7.35
CA LEU A 14 -5.98 -1.26 7.87
C LEU A 14 -6.65 0.09 8.18
N LEU A 15 -7.56 0.57 7.34
CA LEU A 15 -8.25 1.84 7.59
C LEU A 15 -9.16 1.80 8.82
N ARG A 16 -9.78 0.64 9.11
CA ARG A 16 -10.60 0.45 10.32
C ARG A 16 -9.80 0.64 11.62
N LEU A 17 -8.49 0.39 11.60
CA LEU A 17 -7.61 0.61 12.76
C LEU A 17 -7.55 2.07 13.21
N LEU A 18 -7.96 3.03 12.38
CA LEU A 18 -7.97 4.45 12.71
C LEU A 18 -9.26 4.92 13.40
N ASP A 19 -10.21 4.01 13.66
CA ASP A 19 -11.47 4.30 14.35
C ASP A 19 -12.22 5.53 13.79
N LEU A 20 -12.57 5.47 12.50
CA LEU A 20 -13.36 6.51 11.85
C LEU A 20 -14.44 5.92 10.94
N PRO A 21 -15.59 6.60 10.77
CA PRO A 21 -16.61 6.17 9.83
C PRO A 21 -16.16 6.45 8.38
N PHE A 22 -16.21 5.42 7.55
CA PHE A 22 -15.99 5.53 6.11
C PHE A 22 -16.92 4.63 5.30
N GLU A 23 -17.18 5.03 4.06
CA GLU A 23 -17.86 4.25 3.05
C GLU A 23 -16.82 3.63 2.10
N VAL A 24 -16.99 2.34 1.78
CA VAL A 24 -16.20 1.70 0.72
C VAL A 24 -16.84 2.02 -0.62
N SER A 25 -16.11 2.72 -1.48
CA SER A 25 -16.61 3.21 -2.76
C SER A 25 -15.60 2.91 -3.87
N PRO A 26 -15.50 1.67 -4.35
CA PRO A 26 -14.49 1.28 -5.33
C PRO A 26 -14.65 2.03 -6.65
N ALA A 27 -13.54 2.46 -7.23
CA ALA A 27 -13.51 2.97 -8.60
C ALA A 27 -13.68 1.80 -9.59
N LEU A 28 -14.43 2.03 -10.67
CA LEU A 28 -14.59 1.09 -11.77
C LEU A 28 -13.77 1.61 -12.95
N ILE A 29 -12.44 1.47 -12.84
CA ILE A 29 -11.48 1.86 -13.88
C ILE A 29 -10.56 0.71 -14.25
N ASP A 30 -10.08 0.72 -15.49
CA ASP A 30 -8.90 -0.03 -15.88
C ASP A 30 -7.65 0.71 -15.36
N GLU A 31 -7.08 0.22 -14.27
CA GLU A 31 -5.92 0.82 -13.62
C GLU A 31 -4.69 0.87 -14.54
N SER A 32 -4.57 -0.06 -15.49
CA SER A 32 -3.42 -0.13 -16.41
C SER A 32 -3.35 1.02 -17.41
N ALA A 33 -4.48 1.73 -17.62
CA ALA A 33 -4.57 2.88 -18.51
C ALA A 33 -4.05 4.20 -17.90
N PHE A 34 -3.66 4.21 -16.62
CA PHE A 34 -3.28 5.42 -15.90
C PHE A 34 -1.87 5.33 -15.33
N ALA A 35 -1.07 6.38 -15.52
CA ALA A 35 0.24 6.50 -14.88
C ALA A 35 0.15 6.59 -13.34
N SER A 36 -0.99 7.07 -12.82
CA SER A 36 -1.32 7.21 -11.41
C SER A 36 -2.73 6.66 -11.16
N PRO A 37 -2.85 5.33 -10.95
CA PRO A 37 -4.15 4.71 -10.69
C PRO A 37 -4.79 5.25 -9.41
N ALA A 38 -4.01 5.60 -8.39
CA ALA A 38 -4.55 6.19 -7.16
C ALA A 38 -5.26 7.53 -7.43
N ASN A 39 -4.68 8.40 -8.27
CA ASN A 39 -5.31 9.66 -8.64
C ASN A 39 -6.58 9.45 -9.46
N ALA A 40 -6.56 8.53 -10.43
CA ALA A 40 -7.75 8.20 -11.23
C ALA A 40 -8.89 7.65 -10.35
N LYS A 41 -8.57 6.77 -9.38
CA LYS A 41 -9.53 6.26 -8.38
C LYS A 41 -10.13 7.40 -7.56
N ALA A 42 -9.29 8.32 -7.07
CA ALA A 42 -9.75 9.48 -6.31
C ALA A 42 -10.65 10.39 -7.14
N GLU A 43 -10.32 10.64 -8.41
CA GLU A 43 -11.10 11.49 -9.31
C GLU A 43 -12.49 10.92 -9.59
N GLN A 44 -12.60 9.61 -9.82
CA GLN A 44 -13.90 8.97 -10.07
C GLN A 44 -14.79 8.96 -8.82
N VAL A 45 -14.21 8.79 -7.63
CA VAL A 45 -14.95 8.57 -6.38
C VAL A 45 -15.21 9.86 -5.61
N ALA A 46 -14.42 10.90 -5.83
CA ALA A 46 -14.51 12.16 -5.10
C ALA A 46 -15.88 12.80 -5.24
N ARG A 47 -16.42 13.26 -4.12
CA ARG A 47 -17.69 13.95 -4.04
C ARG A 47 -17.54 15.25 -3.25
N ARG A 48 -18.10 16.33 -3.77
CA ARG A 48 -18.07 17.64 -3.11
C ARG A 48 -18.63 17.54 -1.69
N GLY A 49 -17.92 18.10 -0.72
CA GLY A 49 -18.31 18.07 0.70
C GLY A 49 -17.95 16.79 1.45
N GLU A 50 -17.36 15.79 0.77
CA GLU A 50 -16.85 14.55 1.39
C GLU A 50 -15.34 14.44 1.17
N ALA A 51 -14.66 13.77 2.10
CA ALA A 51 -13.25 13.45 1.93
C ALA A 51 -13.13 12.12 1.18
N THR A 52 -12.08 11.96 0.37
CA THR A 52 -11.78 10.70 -0.34
C THR A 52 -10.34 10.29 -0.08
N LEU A 53 -10.13 9.00 0.19
CA LEU A 53 -8.82 8.36 0.25
C LEU A 53 -8.73 7.32 -0.87
N ALA A 54 -7.77 7.47 -1.76
CA ALA A 54 -7.40 6.46 -2.73
C ALA A 54 -5.96 6.03 -2.51
N VAL A 55 -5.70 4.74 -2.71
CA VAL A 55 -4.35 4.18 -2.63
C VAL A 55 -4.17 3.17 -3.76
N ASP A 56 -3.02 3.24 -4.39
CA ASP A 56 -2.53 2.24 -5.31
C ASP A 56 -1.19 1.71 -4.82
N THR A 57 -0.92 0.42 -5.01
CA THR A 57 0.28 -0.22 -4.49
C THR A 57 0.85 -1.12 -5.58
N GLU A 58 2.08 -0.85 -5.96
CA GLU A 58 2.84 -1.55 -7.00
C GLU A 58 4.12 -2.15 -6.41
N VAL A 59 4.57 -3.25 -7.01
CA VAL A 59 5.88 -3.83 -6.77
C VAL A 59 6.80 -3.34 -7.89
N GLU A 60 8.04 -2.97 -7.58
CA GLU A 60 9.03 -2.53 -8.56
C GLU A 60 10.34 -3.29 -8.36
N LEU A 61 10.84 -3.91 -9.43
CA LEU A 61 12.15 -4.56 -9.49
C LEU A 61 12.98 -3.86 -10.57
N ASP A 62 14.16 -3.36 -10.21
CA ASP A 62 15.08 -2.68 -11.14
C ASP A 62 14.45 -1.57 -12.00
N GLY A 63 13.47 -0.85 -11.45
CA GLY A 63 12.75 0.22 -12.14
C GLY A 63 11.54 -0.24 -12.97
N GLU A 64 11.29 -1.56 -13.04
CA GLU A 64 10.15 -2.13 -13.74
C GLU A 64 8.99 -2.43 -12.78
N ARG A 65 7.80 -1.95 -13.13
CA ARG A 65 6.58 -2.16 -12.33
C ARG A 65 5.99 -3.54 -12.59
N LEU A 66 5.85 -4.31 -11.53
CA LEU A 66 5.18 -5.60 -11.50
C LEU A 66 3.75 -5.40 -10.96
N GLY A 67 2.80 -5.37 -11.89
CA GLY A 67 1.37 -5.35 -11.59
C GLY A 67 0.86 -6.68 -11.04
N LYS A 68 -0.46 -6.89 -11.16
CA LYS A 68 -1.09 -8.18 -10.85
C LYS A 68 -0.83 -9.16 -11.99
N PRO A 69 -0.58 -10.45 -11.71
CA PRO A 69 -0.46 -11.44 -12.76
C PRO A 69 -1.81 -11.62 -13.49
N ARG A 70 -1.76 -11.79 -14.81
CA ARG A 70 -2.91 -12.11 -15.66
C ARG A 70 -3.35 -13.56 -15.51
N ASP A 71 -2.40 -14.45 -15.26
CA ASP A 71 -2.61 -15.87 -15.06
C ASP A 71 -1.49 -16.49 -14.19
N ASP A 72 -1.65 -17.76 -13.84
CA ASP A 72 -0.70 -18.52 -13.02
C ASP A 72 0.69 -18.61 -13.65
N GLY A 73 0.79 -18.64 -14.99
CA GLY A 73 2.07 -18.68 -15.69
C GLY A 73 2.84 -17.38 -15.51
N GLU A 74 2.17 -16.24 -15.66
CA GLU A 74 2.76 -14.94 -15.37
C GLU A 74 3.12 -14.79 -13.88
N ALA A 75 2.31 -15.33 -12.97
CA ALA A 75 2.65 -15.36 -11.54
C ALA A 75 3.96 -16.13 -11.27
N VAL A 76 4.18 -17.27 -11.94
CA VAL A 76 5.43 -18.03 -11.84
C VAL A 76 6.61 -17.21 -12.34
N THR A 77 6.49 -16.55 -13.50
CA THR A 77 7.55 -15.69 -14.06
C THR A 77 7.90 -14.55 -13.11
N MET A 78 6.90 -13.79 -12.64
CA MET A 78 7.11 -12.69 -11.69
C MET A 78 7.83 -13.16 -10.41
N LEU A 79 7.42 -14.30 -9.85
CA LEU A 79 8.03 -14.85 -8.64
C LEU A 79 9.44 -15.37 -8.88
N ALA A 80 9.75 -15.87 -10.07
CA ALA A 80 11.09 -16.30 -10.45
C ALA A 80 12.03 -15.09 -10.58
N ASP A 81 11.57 -13.99 -11.16
CA ASP A 81 12.35 -12.76 -11.28
C ASP A 81 12.63 -12.13 -9.91
N LEU A 82 11.67 -12.19 -8.99
CA LEU A 82 11.80 -11.68 -7.62
C LEU A 82 12.62 -12.61 -6.69
N ALA A 83 12.81 -13.88 -7.05
CA ALA A 83 13.44 -14.86 -6.17
C ALA A 83 14.90 -14.49 -5.85
N GLY A 84 15.23 -14.39 -4.55
CA GLY A 84 16.55 -13.99 -4.07
C GLY A 84 16.87 -12.50 -4.25
N GLN A 85 15.92 -11.71 -4.74
CA GLN A 85 16.11 -10.28 -4.99
C GLN A 85 15.47 -9.42 -3.90
N THR A 86 15.91 -8.17 -3.83
CA THR A 86 15.25 -7.12 -3.06
C THR A 86 14.55 -6.18 -4.03
N HIS A 87 13.27 -5.93 -3.79
CA HIS A 87 12.42 -5.10 -4.62
C HIS A 87 11.68 -4.07 -3.77
N ASP A 88 11.24 -3.00 -4.43
CA ASP A 88 10.49 -1.93 -3.79
C ASP A 88 8.99 -2.23 -3.84
N VAL A 89 8.28 -1.88 -2.76
CA VAL A 89 6.83 -1.82 -2.69
C VAL A 89 6.44 -0.36 -2.52
N ARG A 90 5.86 0.21 -3.57
CA ARG A 90 5.53 1.63 -3.66
C ARG A 90 4.03 1.80 -3.55
N SER A 91 3.56 2.56 -2.57
CA SER A 91 2.15 2.96 -2.50
C SER A 91 1.98 4.45 -2.74
N GLU A 92 1.23 4.80 -3.79
CA GLU A 92 0.77 6.17 -4.02
C GLU A 92 -0.54 6.40 -3.26
N ILE A 93 -0.61 7.52 -2.53
CA ILE A 93 -1.75 7.91 -1.72
C ILE A 93 -2.28 9.22 -2.26
N VAL A 94 -3.60 9.27 -2.45
CA VAL A 94 -4.30 10.49 -2.82
C VAL A 94 -5.40 10.75 -1.80
N VAL A 95 -5.34 11.93 -1.19
CA VAL A 95 -6.41 12.44 -0.33
C VAL A 95 -7.04 13.66 -1.00
N VAL A 96 -8.36 13.61 -1.16
CA VAL A 96 -9.16 14.76 -1.60
C VAL A 96 -9.96 15.24 -0.39
N ALA A 97 -9.73 16.48 0.02
CA ALA A 97 -10.44 17.11 1.12
C ALA A 97 -11.88 17.48 0.72
N PRO A 98 -12.80 17.71 1.67
CA PRO A 98 -14.15 18.19 1.38
C PRO A 98 -14.19 19.51 0.57
N SER A 99 -13.15 20.33 0.70
CA SER A 99 -12.95 21.57 -0.08
C SER A 99 -12.61 21.32 -1.56
N GLY A 100 -12.25 20.10 -1.93
CA GLY A 100 -11.68 19.73 -3.23
C GLY A 100 -10.15 19.83 -3.29
N THR A 101 -9.49 20.33 -2.22
CA THR A 101 -8.03 20.36 -2.16
C THR A 101 -7.47 18.94 -2.20
N ARG A 102 -6.51 18.71 -3.08
CA ARG A 102 -5.87 17.40 -3.27
C ARG A 102 -4.47 17.38 -2.67
N LEU A 103 -4.11 16.24 -2.12
CA LEU A 103 -2.75 15.90 -1.71
C LEU A 103 -2.42 14.51 -2.26
N ARG A 104 -1.38 14.43 -3.11
CA ARG A 104 -0.85 13.19 -3.67
C ARG A 104 0.62 13.02 -3.29
N PHE A 105 1.00 11.85 -2.81
CA PHE A 105 2.38 11.52 -2.47
C PHE A 105 2.57 10.00 -2.46
N ALA A 106 3.81 9.52 -2.39
CA ALA A 106 4.11 8.09 -2.38
C ALA A 106 5.00 7.67 -1.20
N VAL A 107 4.90 6.39 -0.84
CA VAL A 107 5.73 5.76 0.20
C VAL A 107 6.30 4.45 -0.33
N ARG A 108 7.62 4.28 -0.22
CA ARG A 108 8.34 3.05 -0.58
C ARG A 108 8.75 2.26 0.64
N SER A 109 8.70 0.94 0.53
CA SER A 109 9.28 -0.03 1.45
C SER A 109 10.02 -1.10 0.64
N ARG A 110 10.95 -1.84 1.24
CA ARG A 110 11.68 -2.92 0.55
C ARG A 110 11.28 -4.27 1.08
N VAL A 111 11.23 -5.26 0.21
CA VAL A 111 11.07 -6.66 0.58
C VAL A 111 12.15 -7.48 -0.12
N THR A 112 12.75 -8.41 0.60
CA THR A 112 13.70 -9.38 0.04
C THR A 112 13.04 -10.75 0.06
N LEU A 113 12.93 -11.40 -1.11
CA LEU A 113 12.53 -12.81 -1.16
C LEU A 113 13.74 -13.71 -0.90
N ARG A 114 13.49 -14.89 -0.32
CA ARG A 114 14.49 -15.95 -0.27
C ARG A 114 14.87 -16.35 -1.70
N ALA A 115 16.00 -17.03 -1.86
CA ALA A 115 16.20 -17.86 -3.04
C ALA A 115 15.11 -18.96 -3.04
N LEU A 116 14.29 -18.99 -4.10
CA LEU A 116 13.17 -19.93 -4.25
C LEU A 116 13.48 -20.90 -5.38
N SER A 117 13.19 -22.18 -5.16
CA SER A 117 13.13 -23.14 -6.25
C SER A 117 11.85 -22.98 -7.07
N LEU A 118 11.88 -23.37 -8.35
CA LEU A 118 10.68 -23.37 -9.20
C LEU A 118 9.53 -24.16 -8.56
N ARG A 119 9.84 -25.29 -7.90
CA ARG A 119 8.85 -26.10 -7.18
C ARG A 119 8.21 -25.36 -6.00
N GLU A 120 8.95 -24.52 -5.28
CA GLU A 120 8.37 -23.67 -4.23
C GLU A 120 7.44 -22.62 -4.81
N ILE A 121 7.83 -22.01 -5.94
CA ILE A 121 7.05 -20.99 -6.65
C ILE A 121 5.72 -21.60 -7.15
N GLU A 122 5.77 -22.69 -7.91
CA GLU A 122 4.58 -23.36 -8.44
C GLU A 122 3.61 -23.80 -7.33
N ARG A 123 4.15 -24.29 -6.20
CA ARG A 123 3.36 -24.65 -5.03
C ARG A 123 2.69 -23.44 -4.39
N TYR A 124 3.33 -22.28 -4.37
CA TYR A 124 2.70 -21.07 -3.86
C TYR A 124 1.62 -20.57 -4.83
N VAL A 125 1.90 -20.57 -6.14
CA VAL A 125 0.92 -20.18 -7.17
C VAL A 125 -0.35 -21.03 -7.09
N SER A 126 -0.21 -22.35 -6.88
CA SER A 126 -1.37 -23.25 -6.75
C SER A 126 -2.26 -23.00 -5.52
N THR A 127 -1.84 -22.14 -4.57
CA THR A 127 -2.71 -21.71 -3.46
C THR A 127 -3.80 -20.72 -3.92
N GLY A 128 -3.63 -20.10 -5.09
CA GLY A 128 -4.48 -19.01 -5.58
C GLY A 128 -4.24 -17.66 -4.88
N GLU A 129 -3.37 -17.62 -3.86
CA GLU A 129 -3.02 -16.38 -3.17
C GLU A 129 -2.44 -15.30 -4.10
N PRO A 130 -1.62 -15.61 -5.13
CA PRO A 130 -1.03 -14.57 -6.00
C PRO A 130 -1.99 -13.72 -6.83
N ALA A 131 -3.17 -14.25 -7.19
CA ALA A 131 -3.97 -13.74 -8.31
C ALA A 131 -4.38 -12.25 -8.19
N ASP A 132 -4.59 -11.72 -6.98
CA ASP A 132 -5.02 -10.33 -6.75
C ASP A 132 -3.91 -9.39 -6.28
N LYS A 133 -2.63 -9.80 -6.37
CA LYS A 133 -1.50 -9.14 -5.70
C LYS A 133 -0.44 -8.67 -6.69
N ALA A 134 -0.02 -7.42 -6.53
CA ALA A 134 1.12 -6.89 -7.27
C ALA A 134 2.38 -7.70 -6.97
N GLY A 135 3.15 -8.03 -8.01
CA GLY A 135 4.33 -8.92 -7.89
C GLY A 135 3.99 -10.37 -7.52
N ALA A 136 2.71 -10.78 -7.62
CA ALA A 136 2.26 -12.15 -7.41
C ALA A 136 2.52 -12.75 -6.02
N TYR A 137 2.67 -11.94 -4.96
CA TYR A 137 2.77 -12.45 -3.59
C TYR A 137 2.18 -11.50 -2.53
N ALA A 138 1.91 -12.03 -1.34
CA ALA A 138 1.69 -11.24 -0.13
C ALA A 138 2.73 -11.59 0.94
N ILE A 139 3.14 -10.58 1.71
CA ILE A 139 3.95 -10.79 2.92
C ILE A 139 3.16 -11.47 4.05
N GLN A 140 1.82 -11.44 3.96
CA GLN A 140 0.89 -12.14 4.84
C GLN A 140 0.52 -13.52 4.27
N GLY A 141 -0.26 -14.31 5.01
CA GLY A 141 -0.76 -15.60 4.49
C GLY A 141 0.34 -16.64 4.29
N GLU A 142 0.27 -17.42 3.22
CA GLU A 142 1.28 -18.41 2.85
C GLU A 142 2.52 -17.75 2.24
N GLY A 143 2.37 -16.58 1.59
CA GLY A 143 3.47 -15.85 0.96
C GLY A 143 4.53 -15.37 1.94
N ARG A 144 4.20 -15.28 3.25
CA ARG A 144 5.18 -15.06 4.33
C ARG A 144 6.38 -16.02 4.29
N ARG A 145 6.19 -17.24 3.76
CA ARG A 145 7.25 -18.25 3.64
C ARG A 145 8.24 -17.95 2.52
N LEU A 146 7.89 -17.05 1.60
CA LEU A 146 8.76 -16.62 0.51
C LEU A 146 9.71 -15.50 0.94
N VAL A 147 9.30 -14.71 1.92
CA VAL A 147 10.01 -13.50 2.37
C VAL A 147 11.18 -13.86 3.27
N GLN A 148 12.37 -13.36 2.92
CA GLN A 148 13.56 -13.41 3.78
C GLN A 148 13.55 -12.29 4.82
N GLY A 149 13.12 -11.10 4.42
CA GLY A 149 13.06 -9.91 5.27
C GLY A 149 12.45 -8.73 4.54
N TYR A 150 12.31 -7.62 5.24
CA TYR A 150 11.83 -6.36 4.68
C TYR A 150 12.42 -5.17 5.43
N GLU A 151 12.47 -4.01 4.77
CA GLU A 151 12.88 -2.74 5.36
C GLU A 151 11.76 -1.71 5.18
N GLY A 152 11.44 -0.97 6.24
CA GLY A 152 10.43 0.07 6.21
C GLY A 152 9.06 -0.35 6.77
N CYS A 153 8.00 0.23 6.20
CA CYS A 153 6.64 0.19 6.74
C CYS A 153 5.88 -1.09 6.31
N LEU A 154 5.62 -2.00 7.24
CA LEU A 154 4.82 -3.21 6.97
C LEU A 154 3.38 -2.88 6.49
N ALA A 155 2.77 -1.82 7.02
CA ALA A 155 1.44 -1.38 6.57
C ALA A 155 1.46 -0.89 5.10
N ASN A 156 2.56 -0.23 4.68
CA ASN A 156 2.79 0.14 3.28
C ASN A 156 2.87 -1.12 2.40
N ILE A 157 3.70 -2.10 2.79
CA ILE A 157 3.85 -3.37 2.07
C ILE A 157 2.51 -4.10 1.97
N THR A 158 1.69 -4.04 3.01
CA THR A 158 0.35 -4.64 3.05
C THR A 158 -0.66 -3.91 2.15
N GLY A 159 -0.43 -2.62 1.87
CA GLY A 159 -1.16 -1.84 0.87
C GLY A 159 -1.75 -0.50 1.36
N LEU A 160 -1.48 -0.09 2.61
CA LEU A 160 -1.88 1.22 3.13
C LEU A 160 -0.84 1.72 4.16
N PRO A 161 0.03 2.70 3.82
CA PRO A 161 0.96 3.32 4.77
C PRO A 161 0.19 4.14 5.81
N LEU A 162 -0.21 3.46 6.88
CA LEU A 162 -1.25 3.92 7.81
C LEU A 162 -0.89 5.22 8.54
N CYS A 163 0.38 5.37 8.93
CA CYS A 163 0.85 6.60 9.57
C CYS A 163 0.73 7.80 8.62
N HIS A 164 1.21 7.66 7.37
CA HIS A 164 1.13 8.74 6.39
C HIS A 164 -0.31 9.09 6.03
N ALA A 165 -1.16 8.06 5.81
CA ALA A 165 -2.58 8.25 5.56
C ALA A 165 -3.29 8.99 6.70
N TYR A 166 -3.00 8.64 7.95
CA TYR A 166 -3.55 9.34 9.13
C TYR A 166 -3.24 10.84 9.12
N TYR A 167 -1.99 11.24 8.88
CA TYR A 167 -1.64 12.66 8.86
C TYR A 167 -2.20 13.40 7.63
N ALA A 168 -2.24 12.74 6.47
CA ALA A 168 -2.86 13.28 5.27
C ALA A 168 -4.37 13.52 5.46
N LEU A 169 -5.08 12.56 6.07
CA LEU A 169 -6.50 12.70 6.43
C LEU A 169 -6.72 13.87 7.39
N ARG A 170 -5.89 14.00 8.43
CA ARG A 170 -5.97 15.14 9.36
C ARG A 170 -5.77 16.48 8.67
N ARG A 171 -4.84 16.57 7.73
CA ARG A 171 -4.62 17.77 6.92
C ARG A 171 -5.83 18.09 6.02
N ALA A 172 -6.55 17.07 5.57
CA ALA A 172 -7.80 17.20 4.82
C ALA A 172 -9.03 17.50 5.70
N GLY A 173 -8.85 17.70 7.01
CA GLY A 173 -9.94 17.98 7.95
C GLY A 173 -10.70 16.74 8.43
N VAL A 174 -10.23 15.53 8.12
CA VAL A 174 -10.77 14.27 8.66
C VAL A 174 -9.97 13.90 9.89
N VAL A 175 -10.61 13.81 11.06
CA VAL A 175 -9.94 13.48 12.32
C VAL A 175 -10.24 12.04 12.68
N PRO A 176 -9.26 11.11 12.57
CA PRO A 176 -9.46 9.74 13.01
C PRO A 176 -9.48 9.62 14.54
N GLY A 177 -10.20 8.63 15.07
CA GLY A 177 -10.39 8.41 16.50
C GLY A 177 -9.18 7.76 17.19
N GLU A 178 -8.46 6.90 16.48
CA GLU A 178 -7.32 6.15 17.00
C GLU A 178 -6.02 6.57 16.31
N ARG A 179 -4.92 6.53 17.07
CA ARG A 179 -3.60 6.84 16.51
C ARG A 179 -3.00 5.61 15.81
N PRO A 180 -2.35 5.79 14.65
CA PRO A 180 -1.91 4.68 13.82
C PRO A 180 -0.80 3.86 14.48
N GLU A 181 0.09 4.46 15.27
CA GLU A 181 1.27 3.78 15.80
C GLU A 181 0.94 2.59 16.68
N ARG A 182 -0.06 2.73 17.57
CA ARG A 182 -0.43 1.68 18.52
C ARG A 182 -1.28 0.62 17.83
N ALA A 183 -2.34 1.03 17.16
CA ALA A 183 -3.27 0.12 16.49
C ALA A 183 -2.57 -0.73 15.42
N CYS A 184 -1.62 -0.16 14.66
CA CYS A 184 -0.83 -0.89 13.68
C CYS A 184 0.07 -1.95 14.33
N GLN A 185 0.77 -1.60 15.41
CA GLN A 185 1.67 -2.54 16.11
C GLN A 185 0.90 -3.67 16.78
N GLU A 186 -0.27 -3.38 17.37
CA GLU A 186 -1.17 -4.40 17.93
C GLU A 186 -1.71 -5.32 16.84
N HIS A 187 -2.17 -4.76 15.71
CA HIS A 187 -2.70 -5.53 14.58
C HIS A 187 -1.67 -6.52 13.99
N PHE A 188 -0.44 -6.07 13.77
CA PHE A 188 0.63 -6.90 13.23
C PHE A 188 1.41 -7.69 14.30
N ALA A 189 1.08 -7.52 15.58
CA ALA A 189 1.75 -8.14 16.73
C ALA A 189 3.29 -7.98 16.72
N PHE A 190 3.78 -6.76 16.43
CA PHE A 190 5.23 -6.47 16.40
C PHE A 190 5.56 -5.06 16.87
N VAL A 191 6.82 -4.84 17.24
CA VAL A 191 7.35 -3.50 17.49
C VAL A 191 7.81 -2.90 16.16
N CYS A 192 7.15 -1.83 15.72
CA CYS A 192 7.46 -1.22 14.43
C CYS A 192 8.80 -0.46 14.50
N PRO A 193 9.80 -0.79 13.67
CA PRO A 193 11.10 -0.11 13.73
C PRO A 193 11.03 1.33 13.19
N VAL A 194 10.04 1.63 12.34
CA VAL A 194 9.96 2.89 11.59
C VAL A 194 8.80 3.79 11.98
N TRP A 195 8.04 3.48 13.04
CA TRP A 195 6.81 4.24 13.34
C TRP A 195 7.09 5.74 13.56
N ARG A 196 8.20 6.11 14.21
CA ARG A 196 8.58 7.52 14.43
C ARG A 196 8.91 8.23 13.13
N THR A 197 9.65 7.56 12.25
CA THR A 197 10.02 8.05 10.93
C THR A 197 8.78 8.26 10.06
N ALA A 198 7.90 7.25 10.00
CA ALA A 198 6.64 7.33 9.28
C ALA A 198 5.73 8.45 9.80
N GLN A 199 5.71 8.72 11.11
CA GLN A 199 5.00 9.86 11.65
C GLN A 199 5.59 11.21 11.21
N ARG A 200 6.92 11.35 11.20
CA ARG A 200 7.58 12.58 10.75
C ARG A 200 7.30 12.84 9.27
N GLN A 201 7.50 11.83 8.42
CA GLN A 201 7.21 11.90 6.99
C GLN A 201 5.73 12.25 6.72
N GLY A 202 4.79 11.57 7.39
CA GLY A 202 3.37 11.87 7.26
C GLY A 202 3.00 13.30 7.63
N ARG A 203 3.66 13.91 8.63
CA ARG A 203 3.41 15.31 9.04
C ARG A 203 3.89 16.33 8.01
N VAL A 204 4.92 15.99 7.24
CA VAL A 204 5.50 16.89 6.23
C VAL A 204 5.04 16.58 4.80
N ALA A 205 4.23 15.53 4.62
CA ALA A 205 3.69 15.13 3.32
C ALA A 205 3.08 16.32 2.56
N SER A 206 3.58 16.50 1.35
CA SER A 206 3.23 17.55 0.40
C SER A 206 2.94 16.93 -0.97
N ASP A 207 2.33 17.71 -1.86
CA ASP A 207 1.97 17.19 -3.18
C ASP A 207 3.23 16.86 -4.00
N GLY A 208 3.27 15.66 -4.58
CA GLY A 208 4.39 15.13 -5.32
C GLY A 208 5.54 14.54 -4.48
N ALA A 209 5.45 14.59 -3.15
CA ALA A 209 6.49 14.02 -2.28
C ALA A 209 6.58 12.49 -2.41
N GLU A 210 7.78 11.95 -2.20
CA GLU A 210 8.03 10.52 -2.14
C GLU A 210 8.92 10.19 -0.95
N PHE A 211 8.54 9.17 -0.18
CA PHE A 211 9.21 8.82 1.06
C PHE A 211 9.71 7.39 1.08
N ASP A 212 10.99 7.22 1.41
CA ASP A 212 11.55 5.92 1.76
C ASP A 212 11.24 5.63 3.23
N SER A 213 10.36 4.65 3.48
CA SER A 213 9.89 4.39 4.85
C SER A 213 10.95 3.82 5.79
N TRP A 214 12.09 3.36 5.27
CA TRP A 214 13.26 2.92 6.04
C TRP A 214 14.26 4.05 6.32
N SER A 215 14.06 5.24 5.73
CA SER A 215 15.00 6.37 5.81
C SER A 215 14.41 7.53 6.60
N ASP A 216 15.24 8.21 7.39
CA ASP A 216 14.88 9.46 8.06
C ASP A 216 14.87 10.68 7.14
N ALA A 217 15.22 10.51 5.85
CA ALA A 217 15.08 11.55 4.86
C ALA A 217 13.61 12.00 4.75
N LEU A 218 13.42 13.32 4.76
CA LEU A 218 12.14 13.97 4.51
C LEU A 218 12.21 14.41 3.05
N GLY A 219 11.54 13.65 2.18
CA GLY A 219 11.54 13.84 0.73
C GLY A 219 11.09 15.22 0.27
#